data_AF-A0A1Y2UEG3-F1
#
_entry.id   AF-A0A1Y2UEG3-F1
#
_cell.length_a   1.000
_cell.length_b   1.000
_cell.length_c   1.000
_cell.angle_alpha   90.00
_cell.angle_beta   90.00
_cell.angle_gamma   90.00
#
_symmetry.space_group_name_H-M   'P 1'
#
loop_
_entity.id
_entity.type
_entity.pdbx_description
1 polymer ?
#
loop_
_entity_poly.entity_id
_entity_poly.type
_entity_poly.pdbx_seq_one_letter_code
_entity_poly.pdbx_strand_id
1 'polypeptide(L)'
;LFVPAQVLWATANSCVKLSILSLYTNLFPSKRFCHFCRAAMIITVAYFIMVFLETFVLCKPAQYNWDKSIPGGSCTNQNLAYLIAGITNLIIDAFVVALPMPMLFRLQLTRPKKLSIVAMFSLGALICIVSLLRVLWLNSWDLSDLTYTVTPGAIYSVLEPTLGAVNACLPTIKPAIKR
;
A
#
# COMPACT_ATOMS: atom_id res chain seq x y z
N LEU A 1 -3.26 20.00 5.78
CA LEU A 1 -2.63 19.24 4.67
C LEU A 1 -2.57 17.73 4.91
N PHE A 2 -2.42 17.26 6.15
CA PHE A 2 -2.27 15.82 6.46
C PHE A 2 -3.48 14.94 6.08
N VAL A 3 -4.71 15.42 6.26
CA VAL A 3 -5.95 14.69 5.88
C VAL A 3 -5.99 14.31 4.40
N PRO A 4 -5.92 15.25 3.43
CA PRO A 4 -5.97 14.89 2.02
C PRO A 4 -4.78 14.02 1.59
N ALA A 5 -3.59 14.23 2.16
CA ALA A 5 -2.42 13.40 1.87
C ALA A 5 -2.64 11.94 2.32
N GLN A 6 -3.19 11.72 3.52
CA GLN A 6 -3.48 10.38 4.04
C GLN A 6 -4.52 9.66 3.19
N VAL A 7 -5.59 10.35 2.80
CA VAL A 7 -6.65 9.78 1.94
C VAL A 7 -6.11 9.43 0.56
N LEU A 8 -5.31 10.32 -0.06
CA LEU A 8 -4.70 10.05 -1.36
C LEU A 8 -3.74 8.87 -1.31
N TRP A 9 -2.91 8.80 -0.27
CA TRP A 9 -1.98 7.68 -0.07
C TRP A 9 -2.71 6.35 0.08
N ALA A 10 -3.75 6.29 0.93
CA ALA A 10 -4.55 5.09 1.14
C ALA A 10 -5.29 4.66 -0.14
N THR A 11 -5.83 5.63 -0.88
CA THR A 11 -6.52 5.40 -2.16
C THR A 11 -5.55 4.81 -3.19
N ALA A 12 -4.40 5.45 -3.39
CA ALA A 12 -3.41 5.03 -4.37
C ALA A 12 -2.91 3.61 -4.11
N ASN A 13 -2.56 3.30 -2.86
CA ASN A 13 -2.13 1.96 -2.47
C ASN A 13 -3.22 0.90 -2.69
N SER A 14 -4.45 1.21 -2.30
CA SER A 14 -5.57 0.28 -2.45
C SER A 14 -5.87 0.01 -3.92
N CYS A 15 -5.89 1.04 -4.78
CA CYS A 15 -6.09 0.89 -6.22
C CYS A 15 -5.01 0.03 -6.88
N VAL A 16 -3.74 0.23 -6.53
CA VAL A 16 -2.62 -0.58 -7.04
C VAL A 16 -2.77 -2.04 -6.65
N LYS A 17 -3.07 -2.32 -5.37
CA LYS A 17 -3.29 -3.68 -4.86
C LYS A 17 -4.45 -4.38 -5.57
N LEU A 18 -5.57 -3.68 -5.73
CA LEU A 18 -6.73 -4.20 -6.46
C LEU A 18 -6.41 -4.50 -7.92
N SER A 19 -5.62 -3.65 -8.59
CA SER A 19 -5.15 -3.88 -9.95
C SER A 19 -4.29 -5.15 -10.06
N ILE A 20 -3.30 -5.31 -9.15
CA ILE A 20 -2.44 -6.50 -9.10
C ILE A 20 -3.25 -7.77 -8.82
N LEU A 21 -4.16 -7.73 -7.85
CA LEU A 21 -5.00 -8.89 -7.49
C LEU A 21 -5.96 -9.27 -8.63
N SER A 22 -6.53 -8.28 -9.32
CA SER A 22 -7.34 -8.51 -10.52
C SER A 22 -6.51 -9.19 -11.62
N LEU A 23 -5.30 -8.69 -11.88
CA LEU A 23 -4.36 -9.30 -12.82
C LEU A 23 -4.02 -10.75 -12.44
N TYR A 24 -3.82 -11.04 -11.16
CA TYR A 24 -3.59 -12.41 -10.67
C TYR A 24 -4.77 -13.34 -10.96
N THR A 25 -6.01 -12.90 -10.72
CA THR A 25 -7.19 -13.72 -11.03
C THR A 25 -7.40 -13.96 -12.53
N ASN A 26 -6.91 -13.06 -13.38
CA ASN A 26 -6.94 -13.22 -14.84
C ASN A 26 -5.81 -14.12 -15.36
N LEU A 27 -4.62 -14.06 -14.75
CA LEU A 27 -3.44 -14.80 -15.19
C LEU A 27 -3.48 -16.28 -14.77
N PHE A 28 -3.98 -16.57 -13.57
CA PHE A 28 -3.92 -17.92 -13.00
C PHE A 28 -5.30 -18.58 -12.96
N PRO A 29 -5.50 -19.74 -13.63
CA PRO A 29 -6.79 -20.42 -13.70
C PRO A 29 -7.17 -21.21 -12.43
N SER A 30 -6.33 -21.20 -11.39
CA SER A 30 -6.56 -22.00 -10.18
C SER A 30 -7.69 -21.42 -9.31
N LYS A 31 -8.79 -22.17 -9.14
CA LYS A 31 -9.95 -21.75 -8.33
C LYS A 31 -9.59 -21.40 -6.89
N ARG A 32 -8.72 -22.19 -6.25
CA ARG A 32 -8.26 -21.94 -4.87
C ARG A 32 -7.48 -20.63 -4.78
N PHE A 33 -6.58 -20.40 -5.73
CA PHE A 33 -5.80 -19.17 -5.81
C PHE A 33 -6.70 -17.95 -6.02
N CYS A 34 -7.66 -18.02 -6.95
CA CYS A 34 -8.63 -16.95 -7.17
C CYS A 34 -9.48 -16.64 -5.93
N HIS A 35 -9.79 -17.64 -5.11
CA HIS A 35 -10.48 -17.41 -3.84
C HIS A 35 -9.62 -16.58 -2.86
N PHE A 36 -8.34 -16.93 -2.70
CA PHE A 36 -7.41 -16.13 -1.89
C PHE A 36 -7.22 -14.71 -2.43
N CYS A 37 -7.12 -14.52 -3.75
CA CYS A 37 -7.07 -13.19 -4.36
C CYS A 37 -8.33 -12.37 -4.05
N ARG A 38 -9.52 -12.98 -4.14
CA ARG A 38 -10.79 -12.30 -3.82
C ARG A 38 -10.89 -11.93 -2.34
N ALA A 39 -10.46 -12.80 -1.44
CA ALA A 39 -10.37 -12.48 -0.03
C ALA A 39 -9.42 -11.29 0.22
N ALA A 40 -8.24 -11.28 -0.43
CA ALA A 40 -7.30 -10.16 -0.36
C ALA A 40 -7.90 -8.84 -0.90
N MET A 41 -8.70 -8.88 -1.96
CA MET A 41 -9.40 -7.71 -2.49
C MET A 41 -10.39 -7.15 -1.47
N ILE A 42 -11.18 -8.01 -0.82
CA ILE A 42 -12.12 -7.60 0.23
C ILE A 42 -11.38 -6.96 1.40
N ILE A 43 -10.28 -7.58 1.86
CA ILE A 43 -9.44 -7.03 2.94
C ILE A 43 -8.88 -5.66 2.55
N THR A 44 -8.42 -5.49 1.31
CA THR A 44 -7.90 -4.21 0.80
C THR A 44 -8.97 -3.11 0.80
N VAL A 45 -10.19 -3.44 0.37
CA VAL A 45 -11.33 -2.49 0.39
C VAL A 45 -11.73 -2.14 1.82
N ALA A 46 -11.78 -3.13 2.71
CA ALA A 46 -12.10 -2.91 4.12
C ALA A 46 -11.05 -2.01 4.80
N TYR A 47 -9.76 -2.24 4.52
CA TYR A 47 -8.67 -1.40 4.97
C TYR A 47 -8.81 0.05 4.48
N PHE A 48 -9.12 0.25 3.21
CA PHE A 48 -9.38 1.59 2.67
C PHE A 48 -10.51 2.32 3.42
N ILE A 49 -11.64 1.64 3.61
CA ILE A 49 -12.80 2.20 4.34
C ILE A 49 -12.40 2.55 5.78
N MET A 50 -11.65 1.68 6.46
CA MET A 50 -11.16 1.93 7.81
C MET A 50 -10.33 3.22 7.87
N VAL A 51 -9.30 3.36 7.04
CA VAL A 51 -8.42 4.54 7.04
C VAL A 51 -9.17 5.81 6.64
N PHE A 52 -10.11 5.71 5.71
CA PHE A 52 -10.96 6.82 5.30
C PHE A 52 -11.79 7.34 6.48
N LEU A 53 -12.52 6.46 7.16
CA LEU A 53 -13.34 6.82 8.32
C LEU A 53 -12.49 7.34 9.47
N GLU A 54 -11.38 6.66 9.78
CA GLU A 54 -10.43 7.05 10.82
C GLU A 54 -9.97 8.49 10.64
N THR A 55 -9.63 8.89 9.40
CA THR A 55 -9.13 10.23 9.09
C THR A 55 -10.11 11.34 9.48
N PHE A 56 -11.42 11.11 9.41
CA PHE A 56 -12.44 12.11 9.80
C PHE A 56 -12.83 12.04 11.27
N VAL A 57 -12.72 10.85 11.89
CA VAL A 57 -13.15 10.62 13.28
C VAL A 57 -12.02 10.85 14.29
N LEU A 58 -10.77 10.97 13.83
CA LEU A 58 -9.57 11.09 14.68
C LEU A 58 -9.59 12.29 15.63
N CYS A 59 -10.21 13.41 15.20
CA CYS A 59 -10.35 14.62 16.01
C CYS A 59 -11.83 14.94 16.24
N LYS A 60 -12.14 15.44 17.44
CA LYS A 60 -13.47 15.89 17.85
C LYS A 60 -13.41 17.37 18.26
N PRO A 61 -14.18 18.27 17.60
CA PRO A 61 -14.97 18.05 16.39
C PRO A 61 -14.10 17.76 15.16
N ALA A 62 -14.65 17.14 14.11
CA ALA A 62 -13.88 16.75 12.91
C ALA A 62 -13.16 17.95 12.25
N GLN A 63 -13.74 19.15 12.37
CA GLN A 63 -13.16 20.41 11.90
C GLN A 63 -11.80 20.72 12.55
N TYR A 64 -11.55 20.20 13.75
CA TYR A 64 -10.28 20.34 14.46
C TYR A 64 -9.11 19.63 13.75
N ASN A 65 -9.36 18.83 12.71
CA ASN A 65 -8.32 18.31 11.84
C ASN A 65 -7.61 19.39 11.02
N TRP A 66 -8.32 20.44 10.61
CA TRP A 66 -7.78 21.52 9.77
C TRP A 66 -7.85 22.90 10.42
N ASP A 67 -8.72 23.09 11.41
CA ASP A 67 -8.83 24.32 12.19
C ASP A 67 -8.48 24.06 13.66
N LYS A 68 -7.23 24.33 14.03
CA LYS A 68 -6.73 24.16 15.40
C LYS A 68 -7.14 25.30 16.35
N SER A 69 -7.83 26.32 15.85
CA SER A 69 -8.30 27.45 16.67
C SER A 69 -9.58 27.14 17.45
N ILE A 70 -10.27 26.03 17.12
CA ILE A 70 -11.53 25.67 17.77
C ILE A 70 -11.30 25.33 19.25
N PRO A 71 -11.93 26.05 20.19
CA PRO A 71 -11.77 25.82 21.62
C PRO A 71 -12.39 24.47 22.03
N GLY A 72 -11.69 23.73 22.88
CA GLY A 72 -12.11 22.41 23.37
C GLY A 72 -11.94 21.27 22.35
N GLY A 73 -11.35 21.54 21.18
CA GLY A 73 -11.00 20.50 20.22
C GLY A 73 -9.89 19.59 20.74
N SER A 74 -10.07 18.28 20.58
CA SER A 74 -9.03 17.29 20.91
C SER A 74 -8.92 16.23 19.82
N CYS A 75 -7.72 15.70 19.64
CA CYS A 75 -7.46 14.57 18.76
C CYS A 75 -7.03 13.36 19.59
N THR A 76 -7.47 12.18 19.18
CA THR A 76 -6.84 10.93 19.64
C THR A 76 -5.39 10.90 19.14
N ASN A 77 -4.54 10.05 19.72
CA ASN A 77 -3.13 9.96 19.36
C ASN A 77 -2.93 9.68 17.85
N GLN A 78 -2.70 10.74 17.08
CA GLN A 78 -2.67 10.69 15.62
C GLN A 78 -1.46 9.89 15.12
N ASN A 79 -0.35 9.96 15.84
CA ASN A 79 0.86 9.22 15.48
C ASN A 79 0.61 7.71 15.58
N LEU A 80 -0.02 7.27 16.67
CA LEU A 80 -0.37 5.86 16.85
C LEU A 80 -1.31 5.35 15.76
N ALA A 81 -2.34 6.14 15.40
CA ALA A 81 -3.26 5.84 14.31
C ALA A 81 -2.53 5.66 12.96
N TYR A 82 -1.68 6.61 12.57
CA TYR A 82 -0.91 6.52 11.33
C TYR A 82 0.08 5.35 11.31
N LEU A 83 0.69 5.06 12.46
CA LEU A 83 1.60 3.93 12.62
C LEU A 83 0.85 2.60 12.44
N ILE A 84 -0.31 2.42 13.08
CA ILE A 84 -1.16 1.23 12.91
C ILE A 84 -1.57 1.08 11.45
N ALA A 85 -2.11 2.14 10.84
CA ALA A 85 -2.49 2.13 9.43
C ALA A 85 -1.32 1.75 8.52
N GLY A 86 -0.11 2.22 8.82
CA GLY A 86 1.09 1.89 8.06
C GLY A 86 1.58 0.45 8.22
N ILE A 87 1.58 -0.08 9.43
CA ILE A 87 1.90 -1.49 9.68
C ILE A 87 0.89 -2.40 8.97
N THR A 88 -0.41 -2.09 9.07
CA THR A 88 -1.45 -2.86 8.37
C THR A 88 -1.26 -2.82 6.86
N ASN A 89 -0.91 -1.66 6.29
CA ASN A 89 -0.62 -1.57 4.85
C ASN A 89 0.52 -2.50 4.45
N LEU A 90 1.64 -2.44 5.18
CA LEU A 90 2.83 -3.26 4.95
C LEU A 90 2.52 -4.75 5.02
N ILE A 91 1.69 -5.19 5.98
CA ILE A 91 1.27 -6.60 6.09
C ILE A 91 0.48 -7.00 4.84
N ILE A 92 -0.44 -6.16 4.37
CA ILE A 92 -1.21 -6.42 3.16
C ILE A 92 -0.28 -6.46 1.93
N ASP A 93 0.69 -5.55 1.81
CA ASP A 93 1.68 -5.56 0.73
C ASP A 93 2.47 -6.86 0.69
N ALA A 94 3.05 -7.26 1.83
CA ALA A 94 3.78 -8.51 1.95
C ALA A 94 2.91 -9.72 1.57
N PHE A 95 1.65 -9.73 2.00
CA PHE A 95 0.71 -10.79 1.66
C PHE A 95 0.43 -10.86 0.16
N VAL A 96 0.13 -9.72 -0.49
CA VAL A 96 -0.14 -9.65 -1.94
C VAL A 96 1.09 -10.09 -2.75
N VAL A 97 2.29 -9.72 -2.32
CA VAL A 97 3.56 -10.13 -2.98
C VAL A 97 3.84 -11.63 -2.78
N ALA A 98 3.55 -12.18 -1.60
CA ALA A 98 3.78 -13.59 -1.29
C ALA A 98 2.76 -14.54 -1.95
N LEU A 99 1.54 -14.06 -2.21
CA LEU A 99 0.43 -14.86 -2.69
C LEU A 99 0.73 -15.73 -3.95
N PRO A 100 1.38 -15.21 -5.02
CA PRO A 100 1.73 -16.03 -6.20
C PRO A 100 2.95 -16.95 -6.00
N MET A 101 3.78 -16.74 -4.97
CA MET A 101 5.07 -17.44 -4.82
C MET A 101 4.96 -18.97 -4.79
N PRO A 102 4.06 -19.58 -3.98
CA PRO A 102 3.93 -21.04 -3.95
C PRO A 102 3.52 -21.65 -5.30
N MET A 103 2.73 -20.91 -6.08
CA MET A 103 2.28 -21.34 -7.41
C MET A 103 3.43 -21.23 -8.43
N LEU A 104 4.22 -20.15 -8.33
CA LEU A 104 5.36 -19.89 -9.20
C LEU A 104 6.47 -20.93 -9.03
N PHE A 105 6.76 -21.38 -7.80
CA PHE A 105 7.76 -22.43 -7.56
C PHE A 105 7.38 -23.79 -8.15
N ARG A 106 6.09 -24.06 -8.36
CA ARG A 106 5.61 -25.31 -8.95
C ARG A 106 5.55 -25.29 -10.47
N LEU A 107 5.69 -24.12 -11.11
CA LEU A 107 5.46 -23.96 -12.54
C LEU A 107 6.79 -23.93 -13.31
N GLN A 108 7.00 -24.92 -14.19
CA GLN A 108 8.17 -24.94 -15.09
C GLN A 108 8.02 -23.88 -16.18
N LEU A 109 8.61 -22.71 -15.95
CA LEU A 109 8.51 -21.56 -16.84
C LEU A 109 9.71 -21.45 -17.79
N THR A 110 9.44 -21.01 -19.02
CA THR A 110 10.50 -20.65 -19.97
C THR A 110 11.31 -19.44 -19.46
N ARG A 111 12.61 -19.39 -19.77
CA ARG A 111 13.55 -18.33 -19.33
C ARG A 111 12.98 -16.89 -19.42
N PRO A 112 12.31 -16.47 -20.52
CA PRO A 112 11.74 -15.12 -20.57
C PRO A 112 10.61 -14.92 -19.55
N LYS A 113 9.70 -15.88 -19.34
CA LYS A 113 8.63 -15.74 -18.33
C LYS A 113 9.22 -15.65 -16.92
N LYS A 114 10.24 -16.46 -16.64
CA LYS A 114 10.99 -16.45 -15.37
C LYS A 114 11.56 -15.07 -15.06
N LEU A 115 12.15 -14.38 -16.04
CA LEU A 115 12.73 -13.04 -15.83
C LEU A 115 11.68 -11.99 -15.43
N SER A 116 10.49 -12.00 -16.03
CA SER A 116 9.42 -11.04 -15.63
C SER A 116 8.97 -11.28 -14.19
N ILE A 117 8.81 -12.54 -13.81
CA ILE A 117 8.37 -12.91 -12.47
C ILE A 117 9.42 -12.54 -11.42
N VAL A 118 10.70 -12.78 -11.71
CA VAL A 118 11.80 -12.34 -10.83
C VAL A 118 11.79 -10.82 -10.68
N ALA A 119 11.63 -10.06 -11.77
CA ALA A 119 11.57 -8.61 -11.72
C ALA A 119 10.37 -8.10 -10.88
N MET A 120 9.20 -8.70 -11.04
CA MET A 120 8.02 -8.35 -10.23
C MET A 120 8.24 -8.63 -8.75
N PHE A 121 8.85 -9.78 -8.42
CA PHE A 121 9.12 -10.13 -7.04
C PHE A 121 10.15 -9.20 -6.41
N SER A 122 11.23 -8.88 -7.12
CA SER A 122 12.24 -7.92 -6.66
C SER A 122 11.64 -6.54 -6.40
N LEU A 123 10.75 -6.05 -7.28
CA LEU A 123 10.02 -4.80 -7.03
C LEU A 123 9.05 -4.91 -5.86
N GLY A 124 8.33 -6.03 -5.72
CA GLY A 124 7.47 -6.29 -4.57
C GLY A 124 8.23 -6.24 -3.24
N ALA A 125 9.42 -6.83 -3.19
CA ALA A 125 10.31 -6.77 -2.03
C ALA A 125 10.78 -5.33 -1.76
N LEU A 126 11.15 -4.58 -2.81
CA LEU A 126 11.53 -3.18 -2.69
C LEU A 126 10.38 -2.32 -2.12
N ILE A 127 9.15 -2.53 -2.56
CA ILE A 127 7.96 -1.84 -2.05
C ILE A 127 7.79 -2.12 -0.55
N CYS A 128 7.95 -3.38 -0.12
CA CYS A 128 7.89 -3.73 1.31
C CYS A 128 8.98 -3.01 2.12
N ILE A 129 10.19 -2.87 1.59
CA ILE A 129 11.28 -2.12 2.25
C ILE A 129 10.91 -0.64 2.37
N VAL A 130 10.41 -0.02 1.30
CA VAL A 130 9.96 1.39 1.31
C VAL A 130 8.86 1.60 2.34
N SER A 131 7.91 0.67 2.42
CA SER A 131 6.81 0.69 3.38
C SER A 131 7.30 0.57 4.82
N LEU A 132 8.29 -0.29 5.08
CA LEU A 132 8.94 -0.43 6.39
C LEU A 132 9.70 0.83 6.78
N LEU A 133 10.49 1.40 5.87
CA LEU A 133 11.21 2.66 6.11
C LEU A 133 10.22 3.76 6.51
N ARG A 134 9.10 3.87 5.81
CA ARG A 134 8.04 4.82 6.16
C ARG A 134 7.54 4.65 7.61
N VAL A 135 7.27 3.42 8.03
CA VAL A 135 6.82 3.11 9.41
C VAL A 135 7.89 3.49 10.43
N LEU A 136 9.16 3.19 10.17
CA LEU A 136 10.28 3.55 11.06
C LEU A 136 10.42 5.07 11.20
N TRP A 137 10.25 5.81 10.10
CA TRP A 137 10.30 7.27 10.12
C TRP A 137 9.10 7.89 10.82
N LEU A 138 7.90 7.33 10.66
CA LEU A 138 6.69 7.75 11.40
C LEU A 138 6.86 7.61 12.92
N ASN A 139 7.53 6.55 13.37
CA ASN A 139 7.78 6.34 14.80
C ASN A 139 8.76 7.36 15.40
N SER A 140 9.62 7.97 14.57
CA SER A 140 10.66 8.92 14.98
C SER A 140 10.23 10.39 14.81
N TRP A 141 8.93 10.66 14.71
CA TRP A 141 8.40 12.02 14.55
C TRP A 141 8.59 12.86 15.82
N ASP A 142 9.50 13.84 15.73
CA ASP A 142 9.61 14.91 16.72
C ASP A 142 8.72 16.10 16.29
N LEU A 143 7.74 16.43 17.13
CA LEU A 143 6.79 17.52 16.90
C LEU A 143 7.44 18.91 16.98
N SER A 144 8.66 19.01 17.52
CA SER A 144 9.40 20.26 17.63
C SER A 144 9.99 20.75 16.30
N ASP A 145 10.22 19.86 15.33
CA ASP A 145 10.82 20.19 14.04
C ASP A 145 10.15 19.45 12.86
N LEU A 146 8.85 19.71 12.69
CA LEU A 146 7.95 19.05 11.73
C LEU A 146 8.42 19.16 10.27
N THR A 147 9.02 20.28 9.86
CA THR A 147 9.40 20.52 8.46
C THR A 147 10.53 19.58 8.00
N TYR A 148 11.48 19.29 8.89
CA TYR A 148 12.63 18.43 8.58
C TYR A 148 12.28 16.94 8.71
N THR A 149 11.50 16.58 9.71
CA THR A 149 11.18 15.18 10.04
C THR A 149 10.09 14.55 9.15
N VAL A 150 9.19 15.36 8.57
CA VAL A 150 8.10 14.87 7.68
C VAL A 150 8.58 14.57 6.26
N THR A 151 9.63 15.24 5.79
CA THR A 151 10.08 15.18 4.39
C THR A 151 10.40 13.75 3.91
N PRO A 152 11.18 12.93 4.64
CA PRO A 152 11.44 11.54 4.23
C PRO A 152 10.17 10.70 4.18
N GLY A 153 9.28 10.84 5.17
CA GLY A 153 8.00 10.12 5.23
C GLY A 153 7.08 10.44 4.05
N ALA A 154 7.07 11.69 3.59
CA ALA A 154 6.32 12.11 2.41
C ALA A 154 6.87 11.47 1.13
N ILE A 155 8.20 11.43 0.97
CA ILE A 155 8.86 10.78 -0.18
C ILE A 155 8.49 9.30 -0.24
N TYR A 156 8.59 8.57 0.87
CA TYR A 156 8.23 7.15 0.90
C TYR A 156 6.75 6.91 0.60
N SER A 157 5.87 7.81 1.06
CA SER A 157 4.43 7.74 0.77
C SER A 157 4.11 7.91 -0.72
N VAL A 158 4.95 8.60 -1.49
CA VAL A 158 4.79 8.71 -2.96
C VAL A 158 5.47 7.55 -3.69
N LEU A 159 6.65 7.13 -3.22
CA LEU A 159 7.42 6.04 -3.82
C LEU A 159 6.67 4.70 -3.77
N GLU A 160 6.00 4.41 -2.65
CA GLU A 160 5.30 3.14 -2.43
C GLU A 160 4.23 2.86 -3.51
N PRO A 161 3.20 3.71 -3.73
CA PRO A 161 2.20 3.45 -4.76
C PRO A 161 2.75 3.59 -6.19
N THR A 162 3.76 4.44 -6.44
CA THR A 162 4.34 4.59 -7.79
C THR A 162 5.14 3.35 -8.21
N LEU A 163 5.96 2.79 -7.32
CA LEU A 163 6.64 1.52 -7.54
C LEU A 163 5.65 0.37 -7.69
N GLY A 164 4.58 0.37 -6.90
CA GLY A 164 3.50 -0.60 -7.03
C GLY A 164 2.78 -0.54 -8.37
N ALA A 165 2.51 0.66 -8.89
CA ALA A 165 1.93 0.84 -10.23
C ALA A 165 2.86 0.31 -11.34
N VAL A 166 4.17 0.58 -11.24
CA VAL A 166 5.17 0.01 -12.17
C VAL A 166 5.16 -1.51 -12.10
N ASN A 167 5.12 -2.09 -10.90
CA ASN A 167 5.06 -3.54 -10.71
C ASN A 167 3.80 -4.16 -11.33
N ALA A 168 2.64 -3.50 -11.21
CA ALA A 168 1.39 -3.95 -11.82
C ALA A 168 1.43 -4.00 -13.37
N CYS A 169 2.22 -3.13 -13.99
CA CYS A 169 2.37 -3.06 -15.45
C CYS A 169 3.41 -4.04 -16.02
N LEU A 170 4.34 -4.57 -15.21
CA LEU A 170 5.39 -5.46 -15.71
C LEU A 170 4.88 -6.71 -16.46
N PRO A 171 3.79 -7.39 -16.04
CA PRO A 171 3.27 -8.56 -16.76
C PRO A 171 2.68 -8.23 -18.12
N THR A 172 2.12 -7.03 -18.30
CA THR A 172 1.41 -6.63 -19.52
C THR A 172 2.35 -6.09 -20.60
N ILE A 173 3.54 -5.62 -20.22
CA ILE A 173 4.56 -5.12 -21.16
C ILE A 173 5.03 -6.22 -22.13
N LYS A 174 5.22 -7.46 -21.67
CA LYS A 174 5.69 -8.56 -22.53
C LYS A 174 4.75 -8.94 -23.67
N PRO A 175 3.45 -9.21 -23.44
CA PRO A 175 2.52 -9.49 -24.54
C PRO A 175 2.33 -8.29 -25.46
N ALA A 176 2.46 -7.05 -24.96
CA ALA A 176 2.36 -5.84 -25.80
C ALA A 176 3.54 -5.67 -26.78
N ILE A 177 4.77 -6.01 -26.37
CA ILE A 177 5.96 -5.91 -27.24
C ILE A 177 6.06 -7.07 -28.25
N LYS A 178 5.42 -8.22 -27.97
CA LYS A 178 5.43 -9.40 -28.84
C LYS A 178 4.31 -9.43 -29.90
N ARG A 179 3.48 -8.40 -29.94
CA ARG A 179 2.37 -8.26 -30.88
C ARG A 179 2.79 -7.35 -32.03
#